data_AF-A0A9P5WR99-F1
#
_entry.id   AF-A0A9P5WR99-F1
#
_cell.length_a   1.000
_cell.length_b   1.000
_cell.length_c   1.000
_cell.angle_alpha   90.00
_cell.angle_beta   90.00
_cell.angle_gamma   90.00
#
_symmetry.space_group_name_H-M   'P 1'
#
loop_
_entity.id
_entity.type
_entity.pdbx_description
1 polymer ?
#
loop_
_entity_poly.entity_id
_entity_poly.type
_entity_poly.pdbx_seq_one_letter_code
_entity_poly.pdbx_strand_id
1 'polypeptide(L)'
;MTSLKAVEKTLSELNLLGPDGWPAWTQVLQKAHRANYGRSDDPVYLHLASKTRLGAVTLQAVQFQDFLNEDGRYLLFQLSMTDQNLLSTIQSNQVGQLAWQMPKTREYFHLTGKFYICSAPRQVTRYSPPVLPHISGTTEDLAAQRQISNQFWEAKRLEQWRKLPPKIRASFTWPMTGSTPKGPTTAFQCLAMEDMTQQDPTPGSRTNNRDSVMSQDSTQSPISSPSSPSSITSFRSRWNSVAGSITGAAADQDAAPLSPVSASMNRIRNDNPAKILHDIAFDNFCLLVFKPLDIVHFESAPLPPKRTIYTTDAAGQWAMNEANP
;
A
#
# COMPACT_ATOMS: atom_id res chain seq x y z
N MET A 1 31.54 32.47 8.84
CA MET A 1 31.16 31.27 8.07
C MET A 1 31.47 30.05 8.91
N THR A 2 30.53 29.63 9.76
CA THR A 2 30.63 28.39 10.52
C THR A 2 30.48 27.23 9.54
N SER A 3 31.52 26.42 9.40
CA SER A 3 31.55 25.25 8.52
C SER A 3 30.41 24.30 8.85
N LEU A 4 29.69 23.79 7.85
CA LEU A 4 28.65 22.76 8.00
C LEU A 4 29.11 21.58 8.86
N LYS A 5 30.40 21.22 8.76
CA LYS A 5 31.03 20.15 9.56
C LYS A 5 31.10 20.47 11.06
N ALA A 6 31.18 21.76 11.44
CA ALA A 6 31.18 22.17 12.84
C ALA A 6 29.77 22.12 13.46
N VAL A 7 28.73 22.37 12.65
CA VAL A 7 27.32 22.25 13.05
C VAL A 7 26.89 20.79 13.16
N GLU A 8 27.29 19.94 12.22
CA GLU A 8 27.06 18.49 12.30
C GLU A 8 27.70 17.87 13.56
N LYS A 9 28.90 18.33 13.93
CA LYS A 9 29.61 17.84 15.13
C LYS A 9 28.92 18.25 16.44
N THR A 10 28.31 19.43 16.50
CA THR A 10 27.56 19.88 17.69
C THR A 10 26.20 19.20 17.83
N LEU A 11 25.53 18.89 16.71
CA LEU A 11 24.25 18.16 16.73
C LEU A 11 24.40 16.67 17.07
N SER A 12 25.53 16.06 16.67
CA SER A 12 25.87 14.69 17.06
C SER A 12 26.35 14.60 18.51
N GLU A 13 27.00 15.64 19.05
CA GLU A 13 27.29 15.76 20.50
C GLU A 13 26.04 15.95 21.37
N LEU A 14 24.93 16.45 20.80
CA LEU A 14 23.64 16.60 21.48
C LEU A 14 22.77 15.31 21.50
N ASN A 15 23.27 14.17 21.02
CA ASN A 15 22.52 12.90 20.89
C ASN A 15 21.24 13.00 20.02
N LEU A 16 21.09 14.05 19.20
CA LEU A 16 19.88 14.29 18.41
C LEU A 16 19.90 13.58 17.06
N LEU A 17 21.10 13.34 16.52
CA LEU A 17 21.33 12.60 15.29
C LEU A 17 22.11 11.32 15.61
N GLY A 18 21.66 10.19 15.09
CA GLY A 18 22.40 8.93 15.12
C GLY A 18 23.63 8.97 14.20
N PRO A 19 24.51 7.95 14.25
CA PRO A 19 25.71 7.83 13.41
C PRO A 19 25.48 8.05 11.90
N ASP A 20 24.27 7.77 11.41
CA ASP A 20 23.89 7.90 10.00
C ASP A 20 23.31 9.28 9.63
N GLY A 21 23.32 10.24 10.57
CA GLY A 21 22.71 11.57 10.40
C GLY A 21 21.18 11.57 10.48
N TRP A 22 20.57 10.46 10.88
CA TRP A 22 19.12 10.32 11.06
C TRP A 22 18.69 10.70 12.47
N PRO A 23 17.41 11.02 12.70
CA PRO A 23 16.94 11.31 14.05
C PRO A 23 17.19 10.14 15.01
N ALA A 24 17.58 10.44 16.25
CA ALA A 24 17.89 9.41 17.24
C ALA A 24 16.76 8.39 17.47
N TRP A 25 15.49 8.84 17.37
CA TRP A 25 14.32 7.97 17.52
C TRP A 25 14.28 6.81 16.52
N THR A 26 14.82 6.99 15.31
CA THR A 26 14.80 5.96 14.27
C THR A 26 15.55 4.72 14.74
N GLN A 27 16.72 4.92 15.35
CA GLN A 27 17.57 3.82 15.83
C GLN A 27 16.97 3.15 17.05
N VAL A 28 16.36 3.92 17.96
CA VAL A 28 15.63 3.39 19.12
C VAL A 28 14.48 2.50 18.64
N LEU A 29 13.67 2.99 17.71
CA LEU A 29 12.54 2.26 17.16
C LEU A 29 12.97 1.01 16.38
N GLN A 30 14.02 1.10 15.56
CA GLN A 30 14.57 -0.05 14.83
C GLN A 30 15.13 -1.12 15.77
N LYS A 31 15.83 -0.71 16.84
CA LYS A 31 16.33 -1.63 17.87
C LYS A 31 15.18 -2.33 18.59
N ALA A 32 14.17 -1.58 19.02
CA ALA A 32 12.96 -2.10 19.64
C ALA A 32 12.24 -3.09 18.71
N HIS A 33 12.04 -2.70 17.45
CA HIS A 33 11.44 -3.54 16.41
C HIS A 33 12.20 -4.87 16.24
N ARG A 34 13.52 -4.83 16.07
CA ARG A 34 14.35 -6.05 15.92
C ARG A 34 14.27 -6.96 17.15
N ALA A 35 14.29 -6.40 18.35
CA ALA A 35 14.17 -7.18 19.58
C ALA A 35 12.80 -7.89 19.70
N ASN A 36 11.74 -7.24 19.22
CA ASN A 36 10.37 -7.76 19.31
C ASN A 36 10.02 -8.72 18.18
N TYR A 37 10.27 -8.32 16.93
CA TYR A 37 9.76 -8.98 15.73
C TYR A 37 10.85 -9.58 14.84
N GLY A 38 12.14 -9.30 15.07
CA GLY A 38 13.23 -9.71 14.16
C GLY A 38 13.49 -11.22 14.04
N ARG A 39 12.73 -12.07 14.74
CA ARG A 39 12.80 -13.55 14.63
C ARG A 39 11.50 -14.18 14.12
N SER A 40 10.45 -13.38 13.92
CA SER A 40 9.14 -13.85 13.48
C SER A 40 8.91 -13.35 12.06
N ASP A 41 8.35 -14.22 11.22
CA ASP A 41 7.90 -13.89 9.86
C ASP A 41 6.43 -13.38 9.87
N ASP A 42 5.85 -13.18 11.04
CA ASP A 42 4.47 -12.74 11.18
C ASP A 42 4.34 -11.26 10.80
N PRO A 43 3.27 -10.87 10.08
CA PRO A 43 3.01 -9.48 9.74
C PRO A 43 2.82 -8.64 11.00
N VAL A 44 3.49 -7.49 11.05
CA VAL A 44 3.38 -6.55 12.16
C VAL A 44 2.29 -5.53 11.86
N TYR A 45 1.29 -5.45 12.74
CA TYR A 45 0.19 -4.49 12.62
C TYR A 45 0.30 -3.38 13.67
N LEU A 46 0.03 -2.15 13.24
CA LEU A 46 -0.06 -0.97 14.10
C LEU A 46 -1.49 -0.43 14.04
N HIS A 47 -1.88 0.30 15.08
CA HIS A 47 -3.16 0.97 15.12
C HIS A 47 -3.02 2.41 14.62
N LEU A 48 -3.70 2.73 13.52
CA LEU A 48 -3.83 4.07 12.97
C LEU A 48 -5.11 4.73 13.48
N ALA A 49 -4.96 5.78 14.27
CA ALA A 49 -6.02 6.72 14.59
C ALA A 49 -5.96 7.91 13.63
N SER A 50 -7.07 8.21 12.97
CA SER A 50 -7.20 9.39 12.10
C SER A 50 -8.58 10.03 12.24
N LYS A 51 -8.72 11.24 11.72
CA LYS A 51 -9.98 11.99 11.69
C LYS A 51 -10.52 11.99 10.27
N THR A 52 -11.77 11.59 10.11
CA THR A 52 -12.51 11.73 8.86
C THR A 52 -12.81 13.20 8.54
N ARG A 53 -13.25 13.49 7.31
CA ARG A 53 -13.72 14.83 6.91
C ARG A 53 -14.83 15.39 7.80
N LEU A 54 -15.64 14.53 8.42
CA LEU A 54 -16.72 14.90 9.32
C LEU A 54 -16.26 15.11 10.77
N GLY A 55 -14.95 14.94 11.05
CA GLY A 55 -14.38 15.06 12.39
C GLY A 55 -14.51 13.80 13.25
N ALA A 56 -15.20 12.76 12.77
CA ALA A 56 -15.26 11.47 13.46
C ALA A 56 -13.89 10.79 13.47
N VAL A 57 -13.50 10.21 14.61
CA VAL A 57 -12.25 9.48 14.78
C VAL A 57 -12.45 8.04 14.33
N THR A 58 -11.53 7.54 13.49
CA THR A 58 -11.50 6.15 13.03
C THR A 58 -10.23 5.48 13.51
N LEU A 59 -10.34 4.23 13.93
CA LEU A 59 -9.22 3.38 14.31
C LEU A 59 -9.13 2.21 13.31
N GLN A 60 -7.99 2.06 12.65
CA GLN A 60 -7.76 1.04 11.63
C GLN A 60 -6.43 0.35 11.89
N ALA A 61 -6.33 -0.95 11.60
CA ALA A 61 -5.06 -1.67 11.64
C ALA A 61 -4.33 -1.49 10.32
N VAL A 62 -3.06 -1.08 10.37
CA VAL A 62 -2.20 -0.94 9.19
C VAL A 62 -0.99 -1.85 9.33
N GLN A 63 -0.64 -2.53 8.23
CA GLN A 63 0.49 -3.45 8.22
C GLN A 63 1.79 -2.72 7.96
N PHE A 64 2.70 -2.76 8.93
CA PHE A 64 4.07 -2.28 8.79
C PHE A 64 4.82 -3.22 7.84
N GLN A 65 5.57 -2.62 6.92
CA GLN A 65 6.38 -3.35 5.94
C GLN A 65 7.86 -3.21 6.27
N ASP A 66 8.39 -1.98 6.26
CA ASP A 66 9.82 -1.77 6.42
C ASP A 66 10.14 -0.31 6.84
N PHE A 67 11.38 -0.09 7.23
CA PHE A 67 11.96 1.24 7.33
C PHE A 67 12.52 1.64 5.96
N LEU A 68 12.50 2.93 5.62
CA LEU A 68 13.17 3.40 4.42
C LEU A 68 14.69 3.49 4.66
N ASN A 69 15.48 2.71 3.91
CA ASN A 69 16.93 2.62 4.10
C ASN A 69 17.68 3.88 3.65
N GLU A 70 17.14 4.62 2.67
CA GLU A 70 17.74 5.85 2.16
C GLU A 70 17.46 7.05 3.09
N ASP A 71 16.36 7.02 3.83
CA ASP A 71 15.97 8.08 4.76
C ASP A 71 15.19 7.51 5.94
N GLY A 72 15.86 7.36 7.08
CA GLY A 72 15.31 6.81 8.32
C GLY A 72 14.14 7.60 8.93
N ARG A 73 13.74 8.71 8.33
CA ARG A 73 12.55 9.49 8.72
C ARG A 73 11.25 8.95 8.15
N TYR A 74 11.29 7.93 7.29
CA TYR A 74 10.09 7.38 6.67
C TYR A 74 9.86 5.92 7.06
N LEU A 75 8.60 5.59 7.32
CA LEU A 75 8.12 4.25 7.57
C LEU A 75 7.24 3.80 6.40
N LEU A 76 7.36 2.54 6.01
CA LEU A 76 6.66 1.96 4.88
C LEU A 76 5.54 1.02 5.36
N PHE A 77 4.37 1.17 4.75
CA PHE A 77 3.17 0.40 5.04
C PHE A 77 2.55 -0.12 3.74
N GLN A 78 1.76 -1.19 3.87
CA GLN A 78 0.98 -1.73 2.77
C GLN A 78 -0.37 -1.01 2.64
N LEU A 79 -0.76 -0.67 1.41
CA LEU A 79 -2.09 -0.18 1.09
C LEU A 79 -2.59 -0.85 -0.19
N SER A 80 -3.87 -1.22 -0.21
CA SER A 80 -4.57 -1.64 -1.43
C SER A 80 -5.49 -0.52 -1.89
N MET A 81 -5.55 -0.28 -3.21
CA MET A 81 -6.55 0.61 -3.80
C MET A 81 -7.99 0.11 -3.63
N THR A 82 -8.16 -1.18 -3.35
CA THR A 82 -9.48 -1.75 -3.05
C THR A 82 -9.96 -1.40 -1.63
N ASP A 83 -9.05 -1.02 -0.73
CA ASP A 83 -9.39 -0.61 0.64
C ASP A 83 -9.83 0.86 0.69
N GLN A 84 -11.11 1.08 0.37
CA GLN A 84 -11.71 2.41 0.34
C GLN A 84 -11.82 3.04 1.74
N ASN A 85 -11.82 2.26 2.82
CA ASN A 85 -11.95 2.81 4.17
C ASN A 85 -10.66 3.49 4.61
N LEU A 86 -9.52 2.80 4.46
CA LEU A 86 -8.21 3.38 4.75
C LEU A 86 -7.86 4.48 3.76
N LEU A 87 -8.12 4.24 2.47
CA LEU A 87 -7.87 5.22 1.43
C LEU A 87 -8.66 6.51 1.68
N SER A 88 -9.98 6.45 1.85
CA SER A 88 -10.80 7.67 2.08
C SER A 88 -10.41 8.41 3.36
N THR A 89 -10.01 7.69 4.40
CA THR A 89 -9.54 8.27 5.67
C THR A 89 -8.27 9.11 5.43
N ILE A 90 -7.25 8.51 4.81
CA ILE A 90 -5.97 9.19 4.51
C ILE A 90 -6.16 10.33 3.50
N GLN A 91 -7.04 10.14 2.52
CA GLN A 91 -7.38 11.18 1.55
C GLN A 91 -8.11 12.36 2.21
N SER A 92 -8.94 12.11 3.22
CA SER A 92 -9.62 13.19 3.95
C SER A 92 -8.68 13.97 4.87
N ASN A 93 -7.74 13.27 5.50
CA ASN A 93 -6.73 13.85 6.37
C ASN A 93 -5.45 13.02 6.33
N GLN A 94 -4.38 13.61 5.80
CA GLN A 94 -3.07 12.98 5.74
C GLN A 94 -2.41 12.86 7.10
N VAL A 95 -2.83 13.65 8.10
CA VAL A 95 -2.27 13.59 9.44
C VAL A 95 -2.95 12.48 10.22
N GLY A 96 -2.15 11.54 10.71
CA GLY A 96 -2.62 10.43 11.55
C GLY A 96 -1.67 10.16 12.71
N GLN A 97 -2.17 9.38 13.67
CA GLN A 97 -1.43 8.92 14.83
C GLN A 97 -1.33 7.40 14.80
N LEU A 98 -0.11 6.87 14.88
CA LEU A 98 0.16 5.45 14.99
C LEU A 98 0.50 5.10 16.43
N ALA A 99 -0.16 4.08 16.96
CA ALA A 99 0.21 3.46 18.23
C ALA A 99 0.90 2.12 17.94
N TRP A 100 2.14 1.99 18.39
CA TRP A 100 2.95 0.80 18.23
C TRP A 100 3.41 0.28 19.59
N GLN A 101 2.92 -0.89 19.96
CA GLN A 101 3.33 -1.59 21.17
C GLN A 101 4.47 -2.56 20.88
N MET A 102 5.42 -2.63 21.80
CA MET A 102 6.56 -3.55 21.78
C MET A 102 6.48 -4.48 22.99
N PRO A 103 5.81 -5.65 22.87
CA PRO A 103 5.48 -6.47 24.04
C PRO A 103 6.69 -7.03 24.81
N LYS A 104 7.76 -7.43 24.11
CA LYS A 104 8.96 -8.04 24.73
C LYS A 104 9.80 -7.01 25.48
N THR A 105 9.96 -5.81 24.93
CA THR A 105 10.72 -4.73 25.57
C THR A 105 9.88 -3.89 26.53
N ARG A 106 8.55 -4.04 26.51
CA ARG A 106 7.58 -3.25 27.31
C ARG A 106 7.67 -1.76 27.01
N GLU A 107 7.85 -1.45 25.73
CA GLU A 107 7.93 -0.08 25.21
C GLU A 107 6.68 0.23 24.39
N TYR A 108 6.33 1.51 24.34
CA TYR A 108 5.21 2.03 23.57
C TYR A 108 5.67 3.25 22.77
N PHE A 109 5.30 3.28 21.50
CA PHE A 109 5.58 4.40 20.60
C PHE A 109 4.26 4.98 20.09
N HIS A 110 4.04 6.26 20.33
CA HIS A 110 2.98 7.03 19.70
C HIS A 110 3.61 7.97 18.68
N LEU A 111 3.35 7.72 17.40
CA LEU A 111 3.93 8.47 16.30
C LEU A 111 2.83 9.34 15.68
N THR A 112 2.96 10.65 15.75
CA THR A 112 2.10 11.59 15.02
C THR A 112 2.81 12.02 13.75
N GLY A 113 2.16 11.94 12.58
CA GLY A 113 2.83 12.24 11.32
C GLY A 113 1.90 12.35 10.13
N LYS A 114 2.52 12.46 8.94
CA LYS A 114 1.82 12.60 7.66
C LYS A 114 1.96 11.35 6.81
N PHE A 115 0.87 10.94 6.18
CA PHE A 115 0.80 9.85 5.21
C PHE A 115 0.86 10.37 3.77
N TYR A 116 1.53 9.59 2.93
CA TYR A 116 1.64 9.79 1.49
C TYR A 116 1.35 8.48 0.77
N ILE A 117 0.70 8.57 -0.38
CA ILE A 117 0.31 7.39 -1.17
C ILE A 117 1.18 7.33 -2.42
N CYS A 118 1.89 6.23 -2.58
CA CYS A 118 2.66 5.92 -3.78
C CYS A 118 1.92 4.83 -4.56
N SER A 119 1.04 5.26 -5.46
CA SER A 119 0.23 4.38 -6.33
C SER A 119 0.98 4.01 -7.61
N ALA A 120 0.44 3.04 -8.36
CA ALA A 120 0.94 2.74 -9.70
C ALA A 120 0.89 3.99 -10.61
N PRO A 121 1.85 4.18 -11.53
CA PRO A 121 1.90 5.37 -12.40
C PRO A 121 0.68 5.53 -13.30
N ARG A 122 0.01 4.41 -13.60
CA ARG A 122 -1.25 4.38 -14.37
C ARG A 122 -2.44 4.92 -13.60
N GLN A 123 -2.34 4.98 -12.28
CA GLN A 123 -3.39 5.48 -11.40
C GLN A 123 -3.08 6.91 -11.01
N VAL A 124 -3.94 7.83 -11.47
CA VAL A 124 -3.86 9.23 -11.09
C VAL A 124 -4.40 9.38 -9.68
N THR A 125 -3.52 9.60 -8.71
CA THR A 125 -3.89 10.00 -7.36
C THR A 125 -3.64 11.49 -7.17
N ARG A 126 -4.49 12.15 -6.37
CA ARG A 126 -4.31 13.59 -6.04
C ARG A 126 -3.19 13.82 -5.04
N TYR A 127 -2.59 12.75 -4.52
CA TYR A 127 -1.63 12.79 -3.42
C TYR A 127 -0.30 12.33 -3.95
N SER A 128 0.53 13.29 -4.34
CA SER A 128 1.86 12.98 -4.81
C SER A 128 2.70 12.39 -3.67
N PRO A 129 3.58 11.44 -3.98
CA PRO A 129 4.62 10.99 -3.07
C PRO A 129 5.43 12.17 -2.50
N PRO A 130 6.04 12.00 -1.31
CA PRO A 130 6.82 13.06 -0.71
C PRO A 130 8.08 13.31 -1.53
N VAL A 131 8.39 14.59 -1.77
CA VAL A 131 9.64 14.97 -2.44
C VAL A 131 10.80 14.78 -1.48
N LEU A 132 11.82 14.03 -1.91
CA LEU A 132 13.03 13.76 -1.12
C LEU A 132 14.18 14.66 -1.58
N PRO A 133 14.55 15.71 -0.80
CA PRO A 133 15.53 16.71 -1.24
C PRO A 133 16.92 16.15 -1.51
N HIS A 134 17.32 15.13 -0.75
CA HIS A 134 18.65 14.51 -0.87
C HIS A 134 18.79 13.64 -2.14
N ILE A 135 17.67 13.15 -2.70
CA ILE A 135 17.67 12.31 -3.91
C ILE A 135 17.63 13.16 -5.17
N SER A 136 16.98 14.32 -5.11
CA SER A 136 16.81 15.21 -6.26
C SER A 136 18.03 16.07 -6.58
N GLY A 137 19.06 16.10 -5.73
CA GLY A 137 20.24 16.96 -5.91
C GLY A 137 19.92 18.46 -5.88
N THR A 138 20.84 19.28 -6.41
CA THR A 138 20.73 20.75 -6.51
C THR A 138 19.87 21.22 -7.69
N THR A 139 18.98 20.38 -8.23
CA THR A 139 18.12 20.77 -9.35
C THR A 139 17.12 21.83 -8.87
N GLU A 140 17.29 23.07 -9.32
CA GLU A 140 16.39 24.19 -8.98
C GLU A 140 14.99 24.04 -9.61
N ASP A 141 14.85 23.19 -10.63
CA ASP A 141 13.56 22.89 -11.27
C ASP A 141 12.72 21.90 -10.45
N LEU A 142 11.64 22.42 -9.87
CA LEU A 142 10.65 21.67 -9.10
C LEU A 142 9.97 20.55 -9.91
N ALA A 143 9.80 20.71 -11.22
CA ALA A 143 9.17 19.70 -12.06
C ALA A 143 10.07 18.48 -12.23
N ALA A 144 11.34 18.70 -12.56
CA ALA A 144 12.36 17.66 -12.62
C ALA A 144 12.54 16.95 -11.27
N GLN A 145 12.59 17.70 -10.17
CA GLN A 145 12.67 17.14 -8.81
C GLN A 145 11.48 16.21 -8.49
N ARG A 146 10.25 16.60 -8.86
CA ARG A 146 9.06 15.73 -8.69
C ARG A 146 9.16 14.47 -9.52
N GLN A 147 9.63 14.56 -10.76
CA GLN A 147 9.77 13.40 -11.63
C GLN A 147 10.79 12.39 -11.08
N ILE A 148 11.95 12.87 -10.62
CA ILE A 148 12.97 12.02 -9.96
C ILE A 148 12.38 11.36 -8.72
N SER A 149 11.67 12.11 -7.89
CA SER A 149 11.02 11.58 -6.70
C SER A 149 9.97 10.51 -7.03
N ASN A 150 9.16 10.72 -8.07
CA ASN A 150 8.16 9.74 -8.50
C ASN A 150 8.81 8.45 -9.00
N GLN A 151 9.90 8.55 -9.76
CA GLN A 151 10.66 7.38 -10.21
C GLN A 151 11.26 6.61 -9.04
N PHE A 152 11.80 7.32 -8.04
CA PHE A 152 12.29 6.71 -6.80
C PHE A 152 11.19 5.93 -6.06
N TRP A 153 10.03 6.56 -5.84
CA TRP A 153 8.94 5.92 -5.13
C TRP A 153 8.32 4.75 -5.90
N GLU A 154 8.28 4.81 -7.22
CA GLU A 154 7.87 3.68 -8.05
C GLU A 154 8.86 2.52 -7.97
N ALA A 155 10.17 2.81 -7.99
CA ALA A 155 11.19 1.79 -7.79
C ALA A 155 11.06 1.13 -6.40
N LYS A 156 10.77 1.92 -5.36
CA LYS A 156 10.51 1.41 -4.00
C LYS A 156 9.24 0.59 -3.90
N ARG A 157 8.16 1.01 -4.57
CA ARG A 157 6.92 0.22 -4.66
C ARG A 157 7.20 -1.14 -5.33
N LEU A 158 7.94 -1.16 -6.43
CA LEU A 158 8.31 -2.39 -7.12
C LEU A 158 9.22 -3.30 -6.26
N GLU A 159 10.17 -2.72 -5.52
CA GLU A 159 11.00 -3.44 -4.55
C GLU A 159 10.13 -4.14 -3.48
N GLN A 160 9.21 -3.40 -2.87
CA GLN A 160 8.31 -3.93 -1.85
C GLN A 160 7.35 -4.99 -2.41
N TRP A 161 6.80 -4.79 -3.61
CA TRP A 161 5.96 -5.79 -4.29
C TRP A 161 6.68 -7.13 -4.49
N ARG A 162 7.98 -7.09 -4.85
CA ARG A 162 8.80 -8.30 -5.03
C ARG A 162 9.04 -9.03 -3.72
N LYS A 163 9.19 -8.32 -2.61
CA LYS A 163 9.37 -8.90 -1.25
C LYS A 163 8.11 -9.62 -0.76
N LEU A 164 6.91 -9.23 -1.23
CA LEU A 164 5.66 -9.83 -0.78
C LEU A 164 5.53 -11.31 -1.24
N PRO A 165 5.08 -12.22 -0.35
CA PRO A 165 4.75 -13.59 -0.75
C PRO A 165 3.64 -13.62 -1.82
N PRO A 166 3.62 -14.62 -2.74
CA PRO A 166 2.60 -14.68 -3.79
C PRO A 166 1.17 -14.71 -3.24
N LYS A 167 0.94 -15.39 -2.10
CA LYS A 167 -0.34 -15.37 -1.39
C LYS A 167 -0.80 -13.96 -0.99
N ILE A 168 0.11 -13.11 -0.50
CA ILE A 168 -0.20 -11.72 -0.15
C ILE A 168 -0.43 -10.89 -1.41
N ARG A 169 0.37 -11.09 -2.46
CA ARG A 169 0.14 -10.43 -3.76
C ARG A 169 -1.23 -10.77 -4.34
N ALA A 170 -1.70 -12.01 -4.21
CA ALA A 170 -3.03 -12.41 -4.65
C ALA A 170 -4.17 -11.71 -3.88
N SER A 171 -3.93 -11.21 -2.66
CA SER A 171 -4.95 -10.47 -1.91
C SER A 171 -5.32 -9.12 -2.55
N PHE A 172 -4.46 -8.55 -3.41
CA PHE A 172 -4.73 -7.29 -4.11
C PHE A 172 -5.69 -7.44 -5.28
N THR A 173 -6.07 -8.67 -5.65
CA THR A 173 -7.17 -8.91 -6.60
C THR A 173 -8.50 -9.16 -5.88
N TRP A 174 -8.51 -9.21 -4.55
CA TRP A 174 -9.73 -9.50 -3.80
C TRP A 174 -10.76 -8.38 -3.93
N PRO A 175 -12.06 -8.72 -3.86
CA PRO A 175 -13.13 -7.75 -3.77
C PRO A 175 -12.94 -6.78 -2.58
N MET A 176 -13.66 -5.66 -2.62
CA MET A 176 -13.62 -4.67 -1.55
C MET A 176 -13.92 -5.28 -0.19
N THR A 177 -13.10 -4.91 0.81
CA THR A 177 -13.29 -5.31 2.21
C THR A 177 -14.70 -4.95 2.68
N GLY A 178 -15.40 -5.93 3.26
CA GLY A 178 -16.77 -5.75 3.76
C GLY A 178 -17.88 -5.90 2.72
N SER A 179 -17.56 -6.15 1.44
CA SER A 179 -18.59 -6.49 0.44
C SER A 179 -19.14 -7.90 0.66
N THR A 180 -20.46 -8.08 0.52
CA THR A 180 -21.07 -9.40 0.58
C THR A 180 -20.59 -10.24 -0.62
N PRO A 181 -20.07 -11.47 -0.40
CA PRO A 181 -19.66 -12.34 -1.49
C PRO A 181 -20.83 -12.56 -2.44
N LYS A 182 -20.65 -12.20 -3.72
CA LYS A 182 -21.72 -12.33 -4.75
C LYS A 182 -21.95 -13.78 -5.21
N GLY A 183 -21.26 -14.76 -4.61
CA GLY A 183 -21.43 -16.18 -4.90
C GLY A 183 -20.64 -17.06 -3.92
N PRO A 184 -21.10 -18.30 -3.64
CA PRO A 184 -20.64 -19.11 -2.51
C PRO A 184 -19.26 -19.78 -2.68
N THR A 185 -18.56 -19.66 -3.81
CA THR A 185 -17.27 -20.37 -4.01
C THR A 185 -16.24 -19.63 -4.86
N THR A 186 -16.64 -18.66 -5.69
CA THR A 186 -15.75 -18.00 -6.68
C THR A 186 -15.17 -16.67 -6.21
N ALA A 187 -15.74 -16.04 -5.17
CA ALA A 187 -15.33 -14.70 -4.72
C ALA A 187 -13.91 -14.65 -4.10
N PHE A 188 -13.44 -15.79 -3.59
CA PHE A 188 -12.09 -15.96 -3.01
C PHE A 188 -11.26 -16.99 -3.79
N GLN A 189 -11.74 -17.45 -4.95
CA GLN A 189 -11.01 -18.33 -5.85
C GLN A 189 -9.98 -17.50 -6.63
N CYS A 190 -9.13 -16.80 -5.89
CA CYS A 190 -7.85 -16.36 -6.43
C CYS A 190 -7.08 -17.65 -6.70
N LEU A 191 -6.92 -17.98 -7.98
CA LEU A 191 -5.84 -18.86 -8.39
C LEU A 191 -4.60 -18.31 -7.70
N ALA A 192 -4.03 -19.08 -6.77
CA ALA A 192 -2.74 -18.73 -6.20
C ALA A 192 -1.82 -18.49 -7.40
N MET A 193 -1.08 -17.38 -7.44
CA MET A 193 -0.19 -17.14 -8.59
C MET A 193 0.83 -18.29 -8.78
N GLU A 194 1.06 -19.05 -7.71
CA GLU A 194 1.83 -20.31 -7.66
C GLU A 194 1.22 -21.42 -8.55
N ASP A 195 -0.10 -21.56 -8.58
CA ASP A 195 -0.84 -22.62 -9.30
C ASP A 195 -0.80 -22.43 -10.83
N MET A 196 -0.46 -21.22 -11.29
CA MET A 196 -0.42 -20.91 -12.73
C MET A 196 0.99 -20.94 -13.34
N THR A 197 2.03 -20.99 -12.49
CA THR A 197 3.43 -21.13 -12.94
C THR A 197 3.90 -22.58 -13.03
N GLN A 198 3.10 -23.56 -12.57
CA GLN A 198 3.44 -24.99 -12.58
C GLN A 198 2.87 -25.78 -13.78
N GLN A 199 2.55 -25.15 -14.90
CA GLN A 199 2.26 -25.87 -16.15
C GLN A 199 3.55 -26.05 -16.99
N ASP A 200 4.46 -26.88 -16.49
CA ASP A 200 5.37 -27.59 -17.39
C ASP A 200 4.60 -28.77 -18.01
N PRO A 201 4.58 -28.91 -19.36
CA PRO A 201 3.98 -30.07 -19.99
C PRO A 201 4.92 -31.26 -19.80
N THR A 202 4.76 -32.00 -18.71
CA THR A 202 5.33 -33.37 -18.64
C THR A 202 4.34 -34.32 -19.33
N PRO A 203 4.70 -34.91 -20.48
CA PRO A 203 3.86 -35.91 -21.11
C PRO A 203 4.06 -37.23 -20.38
N GLY A 204 3.06 -37.64 -19.61
CA GLY A 204 2.92 -39.02 -19.16
C GLY A 204 2.84 -39.21 -17.66
N SER A 205 1.65 -39.00 -17.10
CA SER A 205 1.20 -39.86 -16.01
C SER A 205 -0.33 -39.96 -16.06
N ARG A 206 -0.80 -41.03 -16.70
CA ARG A 206 -2.16 -41.54 -16.53
C ARG A 206 -2.16 -42.33 -15.23
N THR A 207 -2.89 -41.87 -14.23
CA THR A 207 -3.46 -42.77 -13.22
C THR A 207 -4.95 -42.46 -13.06
N ASN A 208 -5.73 -43.45 -13.49
CA ASN A 208 -7.13 -43.61 -13.17
C ASN A 208 -7.28 -43.94 -11.67
N ASN A 209 -8.33 -43.40 -11.06
CA ASN A 209 -9.18 -43.98 -10.00
C ASN A 209 -10.27 -42.91 -9.76
N ARG A 210 -11.58 -43.05 -10.05
CA ARG A 210 -12.50 -44.19 -9.90
C ARG A 210 -12.26 -44.96 -8.62
N ASP A 211 -12.85 -44.47 -7.53
CA ASP A 211 -13.93 -45.17 -6.83
C ASP A 211 -14.26 -44.47 -5.49
N SER A 212 -15.49 -43.95 -5.36
CA SER A 212 -16.36 -44.19 -4.20
C SER A 212 -17.70 -43.49 -4.39
N VAL A 213 -18.72 -44.33 -4.49
CA VAL A 213 -20.15 -44.07 -4.63
C VAL A 213 -20.82 -44.61 -3.35
N MET A 214 -21.93 -43.95 -2.94
CA MET A 214 -22.88 -44.30 -1.86
C MET A 214 -22.42 -43.95 -0.43
N SER A 215 -23.23 -43.33 0.43
CA SER A 215 -24.68 -43.53 0.63
C SER A 215 -25.49 -42.24 0.81
N GLN A 216 -26.71 -42.31 0.30
CA GLN A 216 -27.86 -41.48 0.67
C GLN A 216 -28.35 -41.88 2.07
N ASP A 217 -28.84 -40.92 2.85
CA ASP A 217 -30.05 -41.17 3.63
C ASP A 217 -30.87 -39.89 3.83
N SER A 218 -32.17 -40.10 3.91
CA SER A 218 -33.21 -39.10 3.62
C SER A 218 -34.05 -38.82 4.87
N THR A 219 -34.35 -37.56 5.18
CA THR A 219 -35.59 -37.20 5.91
C THR A 219 -36.16 -35.84 5.45
N GLN A 220 -37.46 -35.90 5.14
CA GLN A 220 -38.49 -34.91 4.75
C GLN A 220 -38.72 -33.80 5.81
N SER A 221 -39.34 -32.63 5.66
CA SER A 221 -40.04 -31.75 4.67
C SER A 221 -40.51 -30.49 5.49
N PRO A 222 -41.41 -29.57 5.06
CA PRO A 222 -41.62 -28.79 3.83
C PRO A 222 -41.70 -27.24 4.08
N ILE A 223 -41.85 -26.41 3.03
CA ILE A 223 -42.85 -25.31 2.90
C ILE A 223 -42.61 -24.45 1.62
N SER A 224 -43.63 -24.48 0.77
CA SER A 224 -44.25 -23.43 -0.07
C SER A 224 -43.44 -22.50 -1.01
N SER A 225 -43.80 -22.57 -2.30
CA SER A 225 -43.58 -21.60 -3.39
C SER A 225 -44.57 -20.40 -3.32
N PRO A 226 -44.45 -19.31 -4.13
CA PRO A 226 -44.75 -19.36 -5.59
C PRO A 226 -43.90 -18.47 -6.55
N SER A 227 -43.80 -18.93 -7.81
CA SER A 227 -43.75 -18.25 -9.16
C SER A 227 -43.68 -16.71 -9.24
N SER A 228 -43.03 -15.99 -10.19
CA SER A 228 -42.50 -16.14 -11.57
C SER A 228 -41.94 -14.73 -12.00
N PRO A 229 -41.53 -14.41 -13.25
CA PRO A 229 -40.87 -15.16 -14.32
C PRO A 229 -39.52 -14.54 -14.76
N SER A 230 -38.81 -15.28 -15.60
CA SER A 230 -37.60 -14.94 -16.33
C SER A 230 -37.74 -13.77 -17.31
N SER A 231 -36.71 -12.94 -17.40
CA SER A 231 -36.33 -12.23 -18.63
C SER A 231 -34.83 -11.99 -18.67
N ILE A 232 -34.22 -12.57 -19.70
CA ILE A 232 -32.84 -12.41 -20.15
C ILE A 232 -32.68 -10.98 -20.68
N THR A 233 -31.73 -10.22 -20.13
CA THR A 233 -30.97 -9.24 -20.92
C THR A 233 -29.55 -9.11 -20.36
N SER A 234 -28.62 -9.47 -21.23
CA SER A 234 -27.19 -9.20 -21.28
C SER A 234 -26.69 -7.95 -20.52
N PHE A 235 -25.70 -8.18 -19.66
CA PHE A 235 -24.75 -7.15 -19.23
C PHE A 235 -23.88 -6.73 -20.43
N ARG A 236 -24.12 -5.52 -20.97
CA ARG A 236 -23.12 -4.78 -21.72
C ARG A 236 -22.56 -3.67 -20.84
N SER A 237 -21.24 -3.70 -20.72
CA SER A 237 -20.37 -2.71 -20.10
C SER A 237 -20.69 -1.28 -20.57
N ARG A 238 -20.82 -0.35 -19.62
CA ARG A 238 -20.73 1.10 -19.88
C ARG A 238 -19.74 1.73 -18.92
N TRP A 239 -18.50 1.90 -19.40
CA TRP A 239 -17.66 2.99 -18.96
C TRP A 239 -18.18 4.27 -19.61
N ASN A 240 -18.43 5.30 -18.80
CA ASN A 240 -18.90 6.60 -19.25
C ASN A 240 -17.84 7.28 -20.12
N SER A 241 -18.21 7.56 -21.37
CA SER A 241 -17.64 8.61 -22.21
C SER A 241 -18.40 9.90 -21.90
N VAL A 242 -17.68 10.94 -21.47
CA VAL A 242 -18.19 12.31 -21.48
C VAL A 242 -17.77 12.92 -22.81
N ALA A 243 -18.74 13.05 -23.72
CA ALA A 243 -18.65 13.88 -24.91
C ALA A 243 -19.48 15.14 -24.68
N GLY A 244 -18.81 16.29 -24.63
CA GLY A 244 -19.42 17.60 -24.83
C GLY A 244 -19.28 17.97 -26.31
N SER A 245 -20.40 18.17 -26.98
CA SER A 245 -20.51 18.66 -28.36
C SER A 245 -20.52 20.19 -28.36
N ILE A 246 -19.70 20.82 -29.21
CA ILE A 246 -20.01 22.10 -29.84
C ILE A 246 -19.60 22.03 -31.32
N THR A 247 -20.48 22.57 -32.14
CA THR A 247 -20.63 22.60 -33.60
C THR A 247 -19.60 23.47 -34.35
N GLY A 248 -19.32 23.14 -35.62
CA GLY A 248 -19.16 24.17 -36.67
C GLY A 248 -18.09 23.95 -37.76
N ALA A 249 -18.59 23.83 -39.00
CA ALA A 249 -18.03 24.31 -40.28
C ALA A 249 -17.07 23.42 -41.11
N ALA A 250 -17.33 23.49 -42.42
CA ALA A 250 -16.79 22.73 -43.54
C ALA A 250 -15.42 23.20 -44.05
N ALA A 251 -14.64 22.29 -44.66
CA ALA A 251 -14.22 22.35 -46.08
C ALA A 251 -13.02 21.40 -46.38
N ASP A 252 -13.14 20.74 -47.53
CA ASP A 252 -12.15 20.25 -48.52
C ASP A 252 -10.91 19.37 -48.20
N GLN A 253 -10.86 18.26 -48.97
CA GLN A 253 -9.76 17.63 -49.71
C GLN A 253 -8.35 17.50 -49.07
N ASP A 254 -7.93 16.26 -48.79
CA ASP A 254 -6.91 15.58 -49.60
C ASP A 254 -6.68 14.12 -49.16
N ALA A 255 -6.50 13.25 -50.15
CA ALA A 255 -6.30 11.82 -49.98
C ALA A 255 -4.84 11.49 -49.62
N ALA A 256 -4.63 10.75 -48.53
CA ALA A 256 -3.34 10.16 -48.15
C ALA A 256 -3.51 8.72 -47.64
N PRO A 257 -2.50 7.85 -47.80
CA PRO A 257 -2.68 6.40 -47.85
C PRO A 257 -2.90 5.76 -46.47
N LEU A 258 -3.78 4.76 -46.47
CA LEU A 258 -4.16 3.93 -45.33
C LEU A 258 -2.92 3.30 -44.67
N SER A 259 -2.61 3.78 -43.47
CA SER A 259 -1.71 3.09 -42.53
C SER A 259 -2.51 2.05 -41.73
N PRO A 260 -1.96 0.87 -41.41
CA PRO A 260 -2.71 -0.21 -40.77
C PRO A 260 -2.87 0.05 -39.27
N VAL A 261 -3.90 0.80 -38.89
CA VAL A 261 -4.27 1.09 -37.48
C VAL A 261 -4.98 -0.09 -36.79
N SER A 262 -5.20 -1.21 -37.48
CA SER A 262 -5.94 -2.38 -36.97
C SER A 262 -5.08 -3.46 -36.29
N ALA A 263 -3.80 -3.20 -36.01
CA ALA A 263 -2.90 -4.19 -35.39
C ALA A 263 -2.72 -4.04 -33.85
N SER A 264 -3.12 -2.93 -33.23
CA SER A 264 -2.85 -2.69 -31.80
C SER A 264 -3.94 -3.21 -30.84
N MET A 265 -5.18 -3.39 -31.29
CA MET A 265 -6.27 -3.88 -30.43
C MET A 265 -6.35 -5.41 -30.33
N ASN A 266 -5.67 -6.17 -31.19
CA ASN A 266 -5.73 -7.64 -31.21
C ASN A 266 -4.64 -8.35 -30.37
N ARG A 267 -3.69 -7.64 -29.77
CA ARG A 267 -2.67 -8.27 -28.91
C ARG A 267 -3.16 -8.68 -27.52
N ILE A 268 -4.34 -8.23 -27.10
CA ILE A 268 -4.90 -8.52 -25.75
C ILE A 268 -5.44 -9.96 -25.65
N ARG A 269 -5.66 -10.67 -26.77
CA ARG A 269 -6.37 -11.96 -26.76
C ARG A 269 -5.55 -13.21 -26.38
N ASN A 270 -4.24 -13.09 -26.18
CA ASN A 270 -3.36 -14.23 -25.88
C ASN A 270 -2.52 -14.08 -24.62
N ASP A 271 -2.80 -13.07 -23.78
CA ASP A 271 -2.10 -12.95 -22.50
C ASP A 271 -2.52 -14.08 -21.56
N ASN A 272 -1.54 -14.77 -20.99
CA ASN A 272 -1.73 -15.76 -19.95
C ASN A 272 -2.60 -15.14 -18.83
N PRO A 273 -3.75 -15.75 -18.43
CA PRO A 273 -4.61 -15.21 -17.39
C PRO A 273 -3.87 -14.92 -16.08
N ALA A 274 -2.78 -15.64 -15.79
CA ALA A 274 -1.91 -15.38 -14.64
C ALA A 274 -1.28 -14.00 -14.67
N LYS A 275 -0.78 -13.61 -15.86
CA LYS A 275 -0.13 -12.33 -16.09
C LYS A 275 -1.14 -11.19 -15.94
N ILE A 276 -2.35 -11.37 -16.46
CA ILE A 276 -3.44 -10.40 -16.31
C ILE A 276 -3.77 -10.20 -14.82
N LEU A 277 -3.94 -11.29 -14.05
CA LEU A 277 -4.21 -11.20 -12.62
C LEU A 277 -3.06 -10.56 -11.84
N HIS A 278 -1.82 -10.92 -12.16
CA HIS A 278 -0.64 -10.31 -11.57
C HIS A 278 -0.61 -8.80 -11.81
N ASP A 279 -0.86 -8.36 -13.04
CA ASP A 279 -0.83 -6.94 -13.40
C ASP A 279 -1.95 -6.15 -12.72
N ILE A 280 -3.15 -6.75 -12.59
CA ILE A 280 -4.25 -6.16 -11.81
C ILE A 280 -3.85 -6.04 -10.33
N ALA A 281 -3.29 -7.10 -9.76
CA ALA A 281 -2.86 -7.11 -8.35
C ALA A 281 -1.80 -6.03 -8.11
N PHE A 282 -0.84 -5.92 -9.01
CA PHE A 282 0.25 -4.94 -8.94
C PHE A 282 -0.24 -3.51 -9.14
N ASP A 283 -1.21 -3.27 -10.03
CA ASP A 283 -1.83 -1.96 -10.19
C ASP A 283 -2.63 -1.55 -8.96
N ASN A 284 -3.23 -2.51 -8.24
CA ASN A 284 -3.94 -2.24 -6.98
C ASN A 284 -3.02 -2.05 -5.78
N PHE A 285 -1.77 -2.51 -5.86
CA PHE A 285 -0.80 -2.34 -4.79
C PHE A 285 -0.26 -0.91 -4.71
N CYS A 286 -0.46 -0.29 -3.56
CA CYS A 286 0.10 1.00 -3.19
C CYS A 286 1.08 0.86 -2.04
N LEU A 287 2.13 1.66 -2.10
CA LEU A 287 3.04 1.85 -0.97
C LEU A 287 2.54 3.06 -0.17
N LEU A 288 2.18 2.84 1.09
CA LEU A 288 1.79 3.89 2.02
C LEU A 288 3.01 4.33 2.81
N VAL A 289 3.38 5.60 2.69
CA VAL A 289 4.59 6.16 3.31
C VAL A 289 4.18 7.07 4.44
N PHE A 290 4.75 6.87 5.63
CA PHE A 290 4.49 7.71 6.80
C PHE A 290 5.75 8.47 7.19
N LYS A 291 5.60 9.79 7.40
CA LYS A 291 6.63 10.69 7.91
C LYS A 291 6.24 11.13 9.32
N PRO A 292 6.88 10.60 10.38
CA PRO A 292 6.67 11.09 11.73
C PRO A 292 7.08 12.56 11.84
N LEU A 293 6.34 13.30 12.65
CA LEU A 293 6.59 14.70 13.02
C LEU A 293 6.80 14.85 14.52
N ASP A 294 6.09 14.04 15.31
CA ASP A 294 6.21 13.96 16.75
C ASP A 294 6.13 12.50 17.20
N ILE A 295 6.94 12.13 18.18
CA ILE A 295 7.06 10.77 18.67
C ILE A 295 7.15 10.78 20.18
N VAL A 296 6.23 10.09 20.83
CA VAL A 296 6.31 9.81 22.25
C VAL A 296 6.76 8.36 22.43
N HIS A 297 7.90 8.18 23.06
CA HIS A 297 8.45 6.89 23.45
C HIS A 297 8.29 6.72 24.97
N PHE A 298 7.62 5.64 25.37
CA PHE A 298 7.39 5.31 26.77
C PHE A 298 7.99 3.95 27.11
N GLU A 299 8.90 3.92 28.07
CA GLU A 299 9.57 2.73 28.58
C GLU A 299 9.02 2.38 29.96
N SER A 300 8.33 1.25 30.07
CA SER A 300 7.73 0.81 31.34
C SER A 300 8.70 0.06 32.26
N ALA A 301 9.87 -0.35 31.74
CA ALA A 301 10.81 -1.22 32.46
C ALA A 301 11.61 -0.53 33.58
N PRO A 302 12.20 0.67 33.39
CA PRO A 302 12.83 1.38 34.50
C PRO A 302 11.77 1.86 35.50
N LEU A 303 12.16 1.95 36.79
CA LEU A 303 11.35 2.56 37.85
C LEU A 303 12.10 3.80 38.38
N PRO A 304 11.54 5.02 38.24
CA PRO A 304 10.26 5.33 37.61
C PRO A 304 10.27 5.07 36.08
N PRO A 305 9.09 4.89 35.44
CA PRO A 305 9.00 4.79 33.99
C PRO A 305 9.64 5.99 33.31
N LYS A 306 10.11 5.81 32.08
CA LYS A 306 10.74 6.89 31.31
C LYS A 306 9.87 7.27 30.13
N ARG A 307 9.62 8.58 29.94
CA ARG A 307 8.94 9.12 28.76
C ARG A 307 9.88 10.08 28.03
N THR A 308 10.14 9.79 26.76
CA THR A 308 10.95 10.64 25.87
C THR A 308 10.08 11.12 24.72
N ILE A 309 10.12 12.42 24.43
CA ILE A 309 9.38 13.06 23.35
C ILE A 309 10.38 13.55 22.31
N TYR A 310 10.17 13.18 21.05
CA TYR A 310 10.94 13.63 19.90
C TYR A 310 10.05 14.48 19.00
N THR A 311 10.38 15.76 18.86
CA THR A 311 9.61 16.71 18.03
C THR A 311 10.46 17.24 16.90
N THR A 312 9.90 17.40 15.71
CA THR A 312 10.55 18.12 14.62
C THR A 312 10.04 19.56 14.50
N ASP A 313 10.93 20.50 14.23
CA ASP A 313 10.58 21.88 13.92
C ASP A 313 10.20 22.08 12.44
N ALA A 314 9.84 23.32 12.06
CA ALA A 314 9.53 23.66 10.68
C ALA A 314 10.75 23.54 9.73
N ALA A 315 11.97 23.61 10.26
CA ALA A 315 13.22 23.42 9.51
C ALA A 315 13.60 21.93 9.38
N GLY A 316 12.82 21.02 9.97
CA GLY A 316 13.08 19.58 9.96
C GLY A 316 14.18 19.14 10.94
N GLN A 317 14.60 20.01 11.86
CA GLN A 317 15.50 19.67 12.94
C GLN A 317 14.73 18.95 14.05
N TRP A 318 15.36 17.96 14.66
CA TRP A 318 14.75 17.16 15.72
C TRP A 318 15.26 17.59 17.08
N ALA A 319 14.35 17.72 18.03
CA ALA A 319 14.64 17.92 19.45
C ALA A 319 14.17 16.71 20.24
N MET A 320 14.88 16.40 21.33
CA MET A 320 14.56 15.31 22.26
C MET A 320 14.38 15.92 23.65
N ASN A 321 13.24 15.64 24.28
CA ASN A 321 12.93 16.10 25.63
C ASN A 321 12.46 14.92 26.48
N GLU A 322 12.95 14.83 27.71
CA GLU A 322 12.41 13.91 28.71
C GLU A 322 11.19 14.55 29.40
N ALA A 323 10.14 13.77 29.58
CA ALA A 323 8.88 14.22 30.16
C ALA A 323 8.46 13.29 31.29
N ASN A 324 7.57 13.78 32.16
CA ASN A 324 7.01 12.96 33.22
C ASN A 324 6.20 11.78 32.63
N PRO A 325 6.20 10.61 33.30
CA PRO A 325 5.52 9.39 32.86
C PRO A 325 4.05 9.49 32.50
#